data_AF-A0A2A9GTA3-F1
#
_entry.id   AF-A0A2A9GTA3-F1
#
_cell.length_a   1.000
_cell.length_b   1.000
_cell.length_c   1.000
_cell.angle_alpha   90.00
_cell.angle_beta   90.00
_cell.angle_gamma   90.00
#
_symmetry.space_group_name_H-M   'P 1'
#
loop_
_entity.id
_entity.type
_entity.pdbx_description
1 polymer ?
#
loop_
_entity_poly.entity_id
_entity_poly.type
_entity_poly.pdbx_seq_one_letter_code
_entity_poly.pdbx_strand_id
1 'polypeptide(L)'
;MAAVKNILKHVSAEVAGRRRKCYRKKTHVILKGDPCLVVRDGPQNQTTYCTVCASEILTKANGALADLHTHFTAPHDAAPQA
;
A
#
# COMPACT_ATOMS: atom_id res chain seq x y z
N MET A 1 -21.78 -1.74 17.20
CA MET A 1 -20.31 -1.83 17.25
C MET A 1 -19.77 -0.99 16.10
N ALA A 2 -18.90 -0.01 16.35
CA ALA A 2 -18.35 0.82 15.28
C ALA A 2 -17.35 0.00 14.45
N ALA A 3 -17.43 0.09 13.12
CA ALA A 3 -16.51 -0.64 12.24
C ALA A 3 -15.07 -0.14 12.41
N VAL A 4 -14.10 -1.07 12.35
CA VAL A 4 -12.67 -0.71 12.37
C VAL A 4 -12.36 0.18 11.16
N LYS A 5 -11.71 1.32 11.42
CA LYS A 5 -11.41 2.31 10.39
C LYS A 5 -10.30 1.80 9.47
N ASN A 6 -10.55 1.72 8.17
CA ASN A 6 -9.49 1.52 7.19
C ASN A 6 -8.66 2.81 7.03
N ILE A 7 -7.35 2.71 7.29
CA ILE A 7 -6.39 3.81 7.18
C ILE A 7 -5.75 3.90 5.78
N LEU A 8 -5.73 2.82 5.00
CA LEU A 8 -5.13 2.78 3.65
C LEU A 8 -6.17 3.17 2.57
N LYS A 9 -6.75 4.35 2.68
CA LYS A 9 -7.81 4.82 1.75
C LYS A 9 -7.28 5.27 0.39
N HIS A 10 -6.03 5.72 0.37
CA HIS A 10 -5.40 6.34 -0.80
C HIS A 10 -4.55 5.36 -1.61
N VAL A 11 -4.37 4.14 -1.11
CA VAL A 11 -3.47 3.13 -1.69
C VAL A 11 -4.29 1.96 -2.21
N SER A 12 -4.12 1.63 -3.48
CA SER A 12 -4.80 0.50 -4.11
C SER A 12 -3.85 -0.28 -5.03
N ALA A 13 -4.07 -1.59 -5.12
CA ALA A 13 -3.47 -2.41 -6.17
C ALA A 13 -4.41 -2.42 -7.38
N GLU A 14 -3.89 -2.03 -8.55
CA GLU A 14 -4.66 -2.01 -9.81
C GLU A 14 -3.84 -2.68 -10.92
N VAL A 15 -4.53 -3.20 -11.94
CA VAL A 15 -3.89 -3.69 -13.16
C VAL A 15 -3.78 -2.54 -14.15
N ALA A 16 -2.60 -2.32 -14.70
CA ALA A 16 -2.37 -1.22 -15.63
C ALA A 16 -3.15 -1.44 -16.95
N GLY A 17 -4.18 -0.63 -17.19
CA GLY A 17 -4.93 -0.68 -18.46
C GLY A 17 -4.16 -0.15 -19.68
N ARG A 18 -3.06 0.58 -19.46
CA ARG A 18 -2.17 1.14 -20.48
C ARG A 18 -0.75 1.24 -19.96
N ARG A 19 0.22 1.41 -20.86
CA ARG A 19 1.62 1.67 -20.49
C ARG A 19 1.72 2.92 -19.62
N ARG A 20 2.32 2.81 -18.44
CA ARG A 20 2.57 3.93 -17.51
C ARG A 20 4.05 4.00 -17.15
N LYS A 21 4.51 5.18 -16.71
CA LYS A 21 5.83 5.34 -16.12
C LYS A 21 5.73 5.13 -14.61
N CYS A 22 6.68 4.42 -14.03
CA CYS A 22 6.79 4.36 -12.58
C CYS A 22 7.18 5.75 -12.04
N TYR A 23 6.47 6.23 -11.02
CA TYR A 23 6.75 7.54 -10.44
C TYR A 23 8.12 7.61 -9.76
N ARG A 24 8.54 6.51 -9.11
CA ARG A 24 9.79 6.45 -8.34
C ARG A 24 11.07 6.39 -9.18
N LYS A 25 11.06 5.62 -10.27
CA LYS A 25 12.21 5.44 -11.18
C LYS A 25 11.77 5.62 -12.61
N LYS A 26 12.31 6.65 -13.29
CA LYS A 26 11.98 6.96 -14.70
C LYS A 26 12.37 5.85 -15.69
N THR A 27 13.32 5.00 -15.32
CA THR A 27 13.74 3.82 -16.10
C THR A 27 12.71 2.68 -16.03
N HIS A 28 11.89 2.64 -14.99
CA HIS A 28 10.90 1.59 -14.80
C HIS A 28 9.61 1.97 -15.55
N VAL A 29 9.12 1.02 -16.33
CA VAL A 29 7.89 1.13 -17.10
C VAL A 29 6.94 0.04 -16.60
N ILE A 30 5.66 0.39 -16.52
CA ILE A 30 4.57 -0.53 -16.22
C ILE A 30 3.87 -0.81 -17.54
N LEU A 31 3.82 -2.06 -17.98
CA LEU A 31 3.17 -2.44 -19.23
C LEU A 31 1.68 -2.69 -18.99
N LYS A 32 0.91 -2.74 -20.09
CA LYS A 32 -0.51 -3.07 -20.00
C LYS A 32 -0.67 -4.51 -19.49
N GLY A 33 -1.53 -4.71 -18.51
CA GLY A 33 -1.76 -6.01 -17.88
C GLY A 33 -0.88 -6.26 -16.64
N ASP A 34 0.13 -5.42 -16.39
CA ASP A 34 0.96 -5.57 -15.20
C ASP A 34 0.24 -5.06 -13.96
N PRO A 35 0.38 -5.75 -12.81
CA PRO A 35 -0.06 -5.23 -11.53
C PRO A 35 0.80 -4.01 -11.13
N CYS A 36 0.15 -3.00 -10.59
CA CYS A 36 0.78 -1.77 -10.16
C CYS A 36 0.15 -1.22 -8.88
N LEU A 37 0.96 -0.51 -8.11
CA LEU A 37 0.49 0.19 -6.91
C LEU A 37 0.11 1.61 -7.30
N VAL A 38 -1.09 2.00 -6.92
CA VAL A 38 -1.65 3.31 -7.16
C VAL A 38 -1.78 4.02 -5.82
N VAL A 39 -1.22 5.23 -5.75
CA VAL A 39 -1.36 6.11 -4.57
C VAL A 39 -2.05 7.40 -5.02
N ARG A 40 -3.16 7.74 -4.38
CA ARG A 40 -4.02 8.89 -4.70
C ARG A 40 -3.92 9.93 -3.60
N ASP A 41 -2.98 10.87 -3.75
CA ASP A 41 -2.71 11.93 -2.77
C ASP A 41 -3.72 13.09 -2.85
N GLY A 42 -4.54 13.14 -3.90
CA GLY A 42 -5.61 14.12 -4.06
C GLY A 42 -6.55 13.78 -5.22
N PRO A 43 -7.54 14.65 -5.54
CA PRO A 43 -8.54 14.39 -6.58
C PRO A 43 -7.92 14.17 -7.97
N GLN A 44 -6.80 14.85 -8.23
CA GLN A 44 -6.08 14.82 -9.51
C GLN A 44 -4.64 14.30 -9.39
N ASN A 45 -4.15 14.09 -8.17
CA ASN A 45 -2.78 13.64 -7.94
C ASN A 45 -2.77 12.14 -7.69
N GLN A 46 -2.46 11.38 -8.74
CA GLN A 46 -2.26 9.95 -8.69
C GLN A 46 -0.83 9.59 -9.10
N THR A 47 -0.13 8.87 -8.25
CA THR A 47 1.17 8.28 -8.55
C THR A 47 1.03 6.77 -8.76
N THR A 48 1.75 6.23 -9.75
CA THR A 48 1.73 4.80 -10.08
C THR A 48 3.11 4.21 -9.92
N TYR A 49 3.22 3.03 -9.31
CA TYR A 49 4.48 2.35 -9.06
C TYR A 49 4.44 0.94 -9.64
N CYS A 50 5.54 0.51 -10.27
CA CYS A 50 5.69 -0.87 -10.70
C CYS A 50 5.83 -1.81 -9.50
N THR A 51 5.61 -3.10 -9.71
CA THR A 51 5.71 -4.16 -8.69
C THR A 51 6.98 -4.07 -7.83
N VAL A 52 8.14 -3.89 -8.45
CA VAL A 52 9.43 -3.79 -7.75
C VAL A 52 9.45 -2.60 -6.80
N CYS A 53 9.08 -1.42 -7.29
CA CYS A 53 9.05 -0.22 -6.46
C CYS A 53 7.94 -0.27 -5.41
N ALA A 54 6.81 -0.89 -5.74
CA ALA A 54 5.69 -1.10 -4.83
C ALA A 54 6.10 -1.99 -3.66
N SER A 55 6.81 -3.09 -3.91
CA SER A 55 7.31 -3.98 -2.86
C SER A 55 8.14 -3.23 -1.82
N GLU A 56 9.11 -2.43 -2.27
CA GLU A 56 9.93 -1.62 -1.36
C GLU A 56 9.10 -0.60 -0.54
N ILE A 57 8.09 0.02 -1.16
CA ILE A 57 7.19 0.97 -0.48
C ILE A 57 6.37 0.24 0.58
N LEU A 58 5.80 -0.91 0.25
CA LEU A 58 5.00 -1.72 1.16
C LEU A 58 5.84 -2.25 2.32
N THR A 59 7.08 -2.68 2.08
CA THR A 59 8.01 -3.09 3.14
C THR A 59 8.29 -1.94 4.11
N LYS A 60 8.52 -0.72 3.61
CA LYS A 60 8.71 0.46 4.47
C LYS A 60 7.44 0.79 5.26
N ALA A 61 6.28 0.72 4.61
CA ALA A 61 4.99 0.93 5.28
C ALA A 61 4.73 -0.12 6.37
N ASN A 62 5.09 -1.38 6.13
CA ASN A 62 4.97 -2.45 7.10
C ASN A 62 5.83 -2.20 8.33
N GLY A 63 7.06 -1.68 8.17
CA GLY A 63 7.91 -1.28 9.29
C GLY A 63 7.26 -0.16 10.14
N ALA A 64 6.71 0.87 9.49
CA ALA A 64 6.01 1.94 10.20
C ALA A 64 4.74 1.45 10.92
N LEU A 65 4.01 0.50 10.30
CA LEU A 65 2.87 -0.14 10.94
C LEU A 65 3.29 -0.97 12.15
N ALA A 66 4.38 -1.74 12.06
CA ALA A 66 4.92 -2.49 13.17
C ALA A 66 5.30 -1.57 14.35
N ASP A 67 5.97 -0.45 14.07
CA ASP A 67 6.28 0.57 15.08
C ASP A 67 5.00 1.11 15.75
N LEU A 68 3.98 1.47 14.97
CA LEU A 68 2.68 1.89 15.51
C LEU A 68 2.06 0.80 16.40
N HIS A 69 2.10 -0.47 15.97
CA HIS A 69 1.63 -1.58 16.78
C HIS A 69 2.36 -1.68 18.13
N THR A 70 3.65 -1.37 18.21
CA THR A 70 4.37 -1.37 19.51
C THR A 70 3.79 -0.36 20.50
N HIS A 71 3.35 0.80 20.02
CA HIS A 71 2.74 1.83 20.86
C HIS A 71 1.30 1.53 21.26
N PHE A 72 0.61 0.68 20.51
CA PHE A 72 -0.80 0.34 20.70
C PHE A 72 -1.01 -1.14 21.02
N THR A 73 0.02 -1.84 21.50
CA THR A 73 -0.11 -3.16 22.13
C THR A 73 -0.90 -2.99 23.43
N ALA A 74 -2.22 -2.93 23.30
CA ALA A 74 -3.10 -3.48 24.31
C ALA A 74 -3.11 -5.00 24.10
N PRO A 75 -3.18 -5.81 25.17
CA PRO A 75 -3.37 -7.24 25.06
C PRO A 75 -4.77 -7.51 24.50
N HIS A 76 -4.92 -7.48 23.18
CA HIS A 76 -6.12 -7.90 22.47
C HIS A 76 -5.85 -9.22 21.76
N ASP A 77 -5.32 -10.17 22.53
CA ASP A 77 -5.66 -11.60 22.50
C ASP A 77 -4.79 -12.34 23.53
N ALA A 78 -5.23 -12.31 24.79
CA ALA A 78 -4.94 -13.40 25.70
C ALA A 78 -6.22 -14.24 25.85
N ALA A 79 -6.23 -15.35 25.09
CA ALA A 79 -6.92 -16.63 25.31
C ALA A 79 -8.22 -16.91 24.51
N PRO A 80 -8.57 -18.20 24.32
CA PRO A 80 -7.75 -19.32 23.86
C PRO A 80 -8.45 -20.17 22.76
N GLN A 81 -7.73 -21.19 22.31
CA GLN A 81 -8.10 -22.33 21.48
C GLN A 81 -9.57 -22.83 21.60
N ALA A 82 -10.12 -23.23 20.46
CA ALA A 82 -11.06 -24.36 20.33
C ALA A 82 -10.75 -25.12 19.03
#